data_AF-A0A3C1VEB3-F1
#
_entry.id   AF-A0A3C1VEB3-F1
#
_cell.length_a   1.000
_cell.length_b   1.000
_cell.length_c   1.000
_cell.angle_alpha   90.00
_cell.angle_beta   90.00
_cell.angle_gamma   90.00
#
_symmetry.space_group_name_H-M   'P 1'
#
loop_
_entity.id
_entity.type
_entity.pdbx_description
1 polymer ?
#
loop_
_entity_poly.entity_id
_entity_poly.type
_entity_poly.pdbx_seq_one_letter_code
_entity_poly.pdbx_strand_id
1 'polypeptide(L)'
;MQNVNNFAALMLPALPGLALGIGFVILGWMLAGQRRRRLLENASPAQNFFSFKSAWQRPACWLAIRSVSPEAVKNALGLNRAEPCSWAEGLAGDREFFISPRVHGWVIVTGLGLPHPGDDVDACFLFLTALSRKLGHVQFFHADRILHHHAWARLDDGTVTRAYAWAGETVWSQGIETLPEIEVGVKTFAYGDHAATILDGETNFEKVPLLAARWSLDPAQVKLNSFRQSIGLAGESAWI
;
A
#
# COMPACT_ATOMS: atom_id res chain seq x y z
N MET A 1 -1.61 -3.21 64.78
CA MET A 1 -1.01 -2.44 63.66
C MET A 1 0.04 -3.31 62.98
N GLN A 2 -0.31 -4.08 61.93
CA GLN A 2 0.70 -4.81 61.13
C GLN A 2 0.21 -5.37 59.78
N ASN A 3 -1.02 -5.09 59.33
CA ASN A 3 -1.59 -5.79 58.16
C ASN A 3 -1.97 -4.90 56.96
N VAL A 4 -1.55 -3.63 56.94
CA VAL A 4 -1.83 -2.69 55.83
C VAL A 4 -0.64 -2.56 54.85
N ASN A 5 0.53 -3.06 55.21
CA ASN A 5 1.77 -2.81 54.45
C ASN A 5 2.03 -3.81 53.30
N ASN A 6 1.24 -4.89 53.17
CA ASN A 6 1.50 -5.92 52.15
C ASN A 6 0.76 -5.72 50.82
N PHE A 7 -0.25 -4.84 50.76
CA PHE A 7 -0.95 -4.57 49.48
C PHE A 7 -0.24 -3.54 48.60
N ALA A 8 0.51 -2.60 49.19
CA ALA A 8 1.28 -1.61 48.44
C ALA A 8 2.54 -2.18 47.78
N ALA A 9 3.07 -3.31 48.28
CA ALA A 9 4.31 -3.92 47.79
C ALA A 9 4.13 -4.80 46.53
N LEU A 10 2.89 -5.15 46.17
CA LEU A 10 2.60 -6.04 45.03
C LEU A 10 2.15 -5.30 43.76
N MET A 11 1.85 -4.00 43.84
CA MET A 11 1.39 -3.21 42.68
C MET A 11 2.53 -2.43 41.99
N LEU A 12 3.76 -2.49 42.49
CA LEU A 12 4.87 -1.68 41.98
C LEU A 12 5.71 -2.28 40.83
N PRO A 13 5.64 -3.58 40.45
CA PRO A 13 6.29 -4.04 39.22
C PRO A 13 5.34 -4.16 38.00
N ALA A 14 4.06 -3.78 38.11
CA ALA A 14 3.10 -3.96 37.00
C ALA A 14 3.25 -2.91 35.88
N LEU A 15 3.77 -1.72 36.19
CA LEU A 15 3.93 -0.62 35.22
C LEU A 15 5.20 -0.74 34.34
N PRO A 16 6.38 -1.16 34.84
CA PRO A 16 7.58 -1.32 33.99
C PRO A 16 7.49 -2.48 33.00
N GLY A 17 6.79 -3.56 33.35
CA GLY A 17 6.68 -4.75 32.50
C GLY A 17 5.91 -4.50 31.20
N LEU A 18 4.91 -3.62 31.24
CA LEU A 18 4.06 -3.27 30.09
C LEU A 18 4.80 -2.37 29.10
N ALA A 19 5.62 -1.43 29.59
CA ALA A 19 6.50 -0.59 28.76
C ALA A 19 7.62 -1.39 28.09
N LEU A 20 8.21 -2.36 28.81
CA LEU A 20 9.19 -3.27 28.22
C LEU A 20 8.56 -4.17 27.15
N GLY A 21 7.34 -4.68 27.39
CA GLY A 21 6.60 -5.46 26.39
C GLY A 21 6.35 -4.70 25.08
N ILE A 22 5.90 -3.45 25.17
CA ILE A 22 5.71 -2.58 23.99
C ILE A 22 7.05 -2.31 23.28
N GLY A 23 8.13 -2.08 24.05
CA GLY A 23 9.47 -1.92 23.52
C GLY A 23 9.96 -3.14 22.74
N PHE A 24 9.68 -4.36 23.21
CA PHE A 24 10.04 -5.60 22.51
C PHE A 24 9.20 -5.84 21.26
N VAL A 25 7.93 -5.42 21.23
CA VAL A 25 7.09 -5.49 20.03
C VAL A 25 7.59 -4.52 18.96
N ILE A 26 7.86 -3.26 19.33
CA ILE A 26 8.41 -2.25 18.41
C ILE A 26 9.79 -2.68 17.91
N LEU A 27 10.65 -3.18 18.80
CA LEU A 27 11.98 -3.69 18.42
C LEU A 27 11.86 -4.94 17.54
N GLY A 28 10.93 -5.85 17.83
CA GLY A 28 10.65 -7.02 17.00
C GLY A 28 10.18 -6.63 15.60
N TRP A 29 9.32 -5.63 15.49
CA TRP A 29 8.87 -5.05 14.23
C TRP A 29 9.98 -4.33 13.47
N MET A 30 10.78 -3.52 14.14
CA MET A 30 11.97 -2.90 13.53
C MET A 30 12.96 -3.94 13.03
N LEU A 31 13.18 -5.01 13.79
CA LEU A 31 14.06 -6.11 13.39
C LEU A 31 13.46 -6.96 12.26
N ALA A 32 12.14 -7.12 12.19
CA ALA A 32 11.45 -7.78 11.08
C ALA A 32 11.50 -6.93 9.80
N GLY A 33 11.25 -5.62 9.89
CA GLY A 33 11.40 -4.68 8.79
C GLY A 33 12.85 -4.55 8.30
N GLN A 34 13.81 -4.56 9.22
CA GLN A 34 15.25 -4.60 8.89
C GLN A 34 15.67 -5.94 8.29
N ARG A 35 15.13 -7.07 8.75
CA ARG A 35 15.36 -8.38 8.12
C ARG A 35 14.84 -8.41 6.68
N ARG A 36 13.70 -7.77 6.40
CA ARG A 36 13.17 -7.66 5.03
C ARG A 36 14.06 -6.77 4.15
N ARG A 37 14.55 -5.64 4.67
CA ARG A 37 15.58 -4.83 3.97
C ARG A 37 16.84 -5.63 3.67
N ARG A 38 17.34 -6.44 4.62
CA ARG A 38 18.50 -7.31 4.41
C ARG A 38 18.23 -8.48 3.45
N LEU A 39 17.00 -8.99 3.37
CA LEU A 39 16.64 -10.01 2.37
C LEU A 39 16.58 -9.42 0.96
N LEU A 40 16.15 -8.16 0.83
CA LEU A 40 16.21 -7.41 -0.44
C LEU A 40 17.66 -7.02 -0.80
N GLU A 41 18.50 -6.73 0.19
CA GLU A 41 19.92 -6.34 0.01
C GLU A 41 20.85 -7.54 -0.22
N ASN A 42 20.54 -8.72 0.34
CA ASN A 42 21.25 -9.99 0.07
C ASN A 42 20.76 -10.70 -1.20
N ALA A 43 19.69 -10.23 -1.84
CA ALA A 43 19.35 -10.62 -3.20
C ALA A 43 20.35 -9.97 -4.17
N SER A 44 21.58 -10.50 -4.22
CA SER A 44 22.53 -10.14 -5.28
C SER A 44 21.92 -10.46 -6.66
N PRO A 45 22.21 -9.66 -7.70
CA PRO A 45 21.52 -9.68 -8.98
C PRO A 45 22.04 -10.82 -9.86
N ALA A 46 21.68 -12.05 -9.50
CA ALA A 46 21.86 -13.20 -10.36
C ALA A 46 20.53 -13.55 -11.03
N GLN A 47 20.38 -13.06 -12.27
CA GLN A 47 19.67 -13.74 -13.36
C GLN A 47 18.13 -13.82 -13.22
N ASN A 48 17.33 -12.88 -13.74
CA ASN A 48 17.16 -12.62 -15.18
C ASN A 48 17.17 -13.88 -16.08
N PHE A 49 16.48 -14.96 -15.69
CA PHE A 49 16.21 -16.09 -16.61
C PHE A 49 14.78 -16.66 -16.57
N PHE A 50 13.81 -15.88 -16.12
CA PHE A 50 12.44 -16.01 -16.63
C PHE A 50 11.99 -14.67 -17.18
N SER A 51 12.52 -14.37 -18.37
CA SER A 51 11.89 -13.42 -19.28
C SER A 51 10.55 -14.02 -19.74
N PHE A 52 9.54 -13.98 -18.87
CA PHE A 52 8.17 -13.90 -19.36
C PHE A 52 8.03 -12.49 -19.95
N LYS A 53 8.46 -12.35 -21.19
CA LYS A 53 7.89 -11.35 -22.10
C LYS A 53 6.41 -11.71 -22.30
N SER A 54 5.58 -11.45 -21.29
CA SER A 54 4.15 -11.34 -21.48
C SER A 54 3.75 -9.90 -21.23
N ALA A 55 2.96 -9.40 -22.18
CA ALA A 55 2.41 -8.07 -22.26
C ALA A 55 2.12 -7.42 -20.89
N TRP A 56 2.86 -6.35 -20.60
CA TRP A 56 2.62 -5.36 -19.51
C TRP A 56 2.67 -5.94 -18.09
N GLN A 57 3.85 -5.91 -17.46
CA GLN A 57 3.96 -6.15 -16.01
C GLN A 57 3.12 -5.11 -15.26
N ARG A 58 2.04 -5.57 -14.62
CA ARG A 58 1.25 -4.75 -13.70
C ARG A 58 2.03 -4.62 -12.38
N PRO A 59 2.20 -3.42 -11.83
CA PRO A 59 2.78 -3.26 -10.50
C PRO A 59 1.88 -3.91 -9.45
N ALA A 60 2.47 -4.54 -8.42
CA ALA A 60 1.71 -5.12 -7.32
C ALA A 60 0.99 -4.05 -6.49
N CYS A 61 1.55 -2.84 -6.39
CA CYS A 61 1.01 -1.73 -5.63
C CYS A 61 0.95 -0.46 -6.49
N TRP A 62 -0.19 0.23 -6.46
CA TRP A 62 -0.31 1.54 -7.12
C TRP A 62 -1.37 2.44 -6.48
N LEU A 63 -1.23 3.73 -6.79
CA LEU A 63 -2.25 4.75 -6.53
C LEU A 63 -2.84 5.24 -7.85
N ALA A 64 -4.11 5.62 -7.81
CA ALA A 64 -4.74 6.44 -8.83
C ALA A 64 -5.28 7.72 -8.19
N ILE A 65 -4.78 8.88 -8.63
CA ILE A 65 -5.07 10.18 -8.03
C ILE A 65 -5.82 11.06 -9.03
N ARG A 66 -7.00 11.55 -8.66
CA ARG A 66 -7.89 12.24 -9.60
C ARG A 66 -7.51 13.71 -9.77
N SER A 67 -7.48 14.16 -11.02
CA SER A 67 -7.52 15.58 -11.41
C SER A 67 -6.37 16.47 -10.90
N VAL A 68 -5.24 15.89 -10.50
CA VAL A 68 -4.02 16.62 -10.12
C VAL A 68 -2.99 16.58 -11.24
N SER A 69 -2.11 17.59 -11.32
CA SER A 69 -0.96 17.53 -12.23
C SER A 69 0.12 16.59 -11.64
N PRO A 70 0.93 15.91 -12.46
CA PRO A 70 2.05 15.09 -11.97
C PRO A 70 2.99 15.85 -11.03
N GLU A 71 3.15 17.16 -11.23
CA GLU A 71 3.95 18.05 -10.37
C GLU A 71 3.35 18.21 -8.98
N ALA A 72 2.02 18.30 -8.87
CA ALA A 72 1.35 18.37 -7.58
C ALA A 72 1.55 17.06 -6.80
N VAL A 73 1.48 15.91 -7.48
CA VAL A 73 1.77 14.60 -6.89
C VAL A 73 3.23 14.53 -6.41
N LYS A 74 4.17 14.95 -7.25
CA LYS A 74 5.61 15.03 -6.91
C LYS A 74 5.85 15.84 -5.64
N ASN A 75 5.25 17.03 -5.56
CA ASN A 75 5.38 17.93 -4.41
C ASN A 75 4.73 17.33 -3.16
N ALA A 76 3.57 16.68 -3.30
CA ALA A 76 2.85 16.07 -2.17
C ALA A 76 3.60 14.88 -1.56
N LEU A 77 4.27 14.08 -2.41
CA LEU A 77 5.18 13.00 -2.03
C LEU A 77 6.56 13.51 -1.55
N GLY A 78 6.86 14.80 -1.76
CA GLY A 78 8.14 15.39 -1.35
C GLY A 78 9.33 14.83 -2.13
N LEU A 79 9.13 14.48 -3.40
CA LEU A 79 10.20 13.92 -4.22
C LEU A 79 11.20 15.01 -4.63
N ASN A 80 12.48 14.72 -4.41
CA ASN A 80 13.58 15.55 -4.86
C ASN A 80 14.27 14.91 -6.07
N ARG A 81 14.85 15.73 -6.95
CA ARG A 81 15.64 15.27 -8.11
C ARG A 81 14.87 14.30 -9.03
N ALA A 82 13.57 14.52 -9.23
CA ALA A 82 12.78 13.67 -10.12
C ALA A 82 13.28 13.73 -11.57
N GLU A 83 13.53 12.58 -12.16
CA GLU A 83 14.02 12.40 -13.53
C GLU A 83 12.90 11.89 -14.46
N PRO A 84 12.95 12.19 -15.77
CA PRO A 84 12.04 11.59 -16.74
C PRO A 84 12.13 10.06 -16.71
N CYS A 85 10.98 9.38 -16.68
CA CYS A 85 10.91 7.92 -16.64
C CYS A 85 9.82 7.44 -17.60
N SER A 86 10.13 6.44 -18.42
CA SER A 86 9.12 5.88 -19.33
C SER A 86 8.05 5.11 -18.54
N TRP A 87 6.85 5.02 -19.12
CA TRP A 87 5.76 4.23 -18.54
C TRP A 87 6.17 2.77 -18.29
N ALA A 88 6.90 2.16 -19.22
CA ALA A 88 7.34 0.77 -19.10
C ALA A 88 8.30 0.57 -17.91
N GLU A 89 9.26 1.48 -17.73
CA GLU A 89 10.16 1.47 -16.57
C GLU A 89 9.40 1.73 -15.26
N GLY A 90 8.45 2.66 -15.27
CA GLY A 90 7.63 2.97 -14.11
C GLY A 90 6.77 1.80 -13.64
N LEU A 91 6.21 1.02 -14.58
CA LEU A 91 5.41 -0.17 -14.26
C LEU A 91 6.25 -1.37 -13.82
N ALA A 92 7.55 -1.42 -14.14
CA ALA A 92 8.44 -2.47 -13.65
C ALA A 92 8.52 -2.49 -12.12
N GLY A 93 8.32 -1.33 -11.47
CA GLY A 93 8.21 -1.21 -10.01
C GLY A 93 9.55 -1.14 -9.28
N ASP A 94 10.67 -1.01 -9.99
CA ASP A 94 12.02 -0.98 -9.42
C ASP A 94 12.41 0.39 -8.81
N ARG A 95 11.61 1.43 -9.04
CA ARG A 95 11.85 2.79 -8.54
C ARG A 95 11.18 2.98 -7.17
N GLU A 96 11.69 3.89 -6.33
CA GLU A 96 11.00 4.26 -5.08
C GLU A 96 9.61 4.84 -5.39
N PHE A 97 9.56 5.87 -6.23
CA PHE A 97 8.32 6.37 -6.79
C PHE A 97 8.44 6.60 -8.30
N PHE A 98 7.43 6.18 -9.04
CA PHE A 98 7.13 6.63 -10.38
C PHE A 98 5.78 7.35 -10.38
N ILE A 99 5.69 8.47 -11.08
CA ILE A 99 4.50 9.28 -11.27
C ILE A 99 4.24 9.35 -12.78
N SER A 100 3.09 8.85 -13.21
CA SER A 100 2.73 8.86 -14.61
C SER A 100 2.33 10.26 -15.10
N PRO A 101 2.32 10.49 -16.42
CA PRO A 101 1.54 11.58 -17.00
C PRO A 101 0.07 11.44 -16.63
N ARG A 102 -0.68 12.53 -16.78
CA ARG A 102 -2.12 12.48 -16.60
C ARG A 102 -2.77 11.70 -17.75
N VAL A 103 -3.46 10.61 -17.43
CA VAL A 103 -4.16 9.75 -18.38
C VAL A 103 -5.61 9.59 -17.94
N HIS A 104 -6.56 9.86 -18.84
CA HIS A 104 -8.01 9.79 -18.55
C HIS A 104 -8.44 10.50 -17.26
N GLY A 105 -7.78 11.60 -16.91
CA GLY A 105 -8.08 12.39 -15.72
C GLY A 105 -7.35 11.95 -14.44
N TRP A 106 -6.55 10.89 -14.50
CA TRP A 106 -5.83 10.29 -13.37
C TRP A 106 -4.32 10.41 -13.52
N VAL A 107 -3.62 10.49 -12.39
CA VAL A 107 -2.18 10.26 -12.30
C VAL A 107 -1.97 8.96 -11.53
N ILE A 108 -1.17 8.07 -12.10
CA ILE A 108 -0.79 6.80 -11.48
C ILE A 108 0.51 6.99 -10.73
N VAL A 109 0.59 6.43 -9.51
CA VAL A 109 1.84 6.34 -8.75
C VAL A 109 2.14 4.88 -8.47
N THR A 110 3.37 4.45 -8.71
CA THR A 110 3.86 3.09 -8.45
C THR A 110 5.23 3.16 -7.77
N GLY A 111 5.72 2.04 -7.25
CA GLY A 111 7.10 1.91 -6.76
C GLY A 111 7.20 1.38 -5.33
N LEU A 112 8.43 1.14 -4.91
CA LEU A 112 8.80 0.53 -3.63
C LEU A 112 8.52 1.42 -2.41
N GLY A 113 8.34 2.73 -2.61
CA GLY A 113 8.05 3.70 -1.56
C GLY A 113 6.58 3.72 -1.11
N LEU A 114 5.69 3.02 -1.80
CA LEU A 114 4.29 2.90 -1.39
C LEU A 114 4.16 1.97 -0.17
N PRO A 115 3.35 2.34 0.84
CA PRO A 115 3.18 1.52 2.04
C PRO A 115 2.37 0.26 1.75
N HIS A 116 2.77 -0.85 2.38
CA HIS A 116 2.05 -2.11 2.33
C HIS A 116 1.22 -2.29 3.61
N PRO A 117 -0.12 -2.45 3.54
CA PRO A 117 -0.96 -2.52 4.73
C PRO A 117 -0.73 -3.77 5.60
N GLY A 118 -0.20 -4.85 5.01
CA GLY A 118 0.23 -6.02 5.79
C GLY A 118 1.58 -5.85 6.49
N ASP A 119 2.33 -4.80 6.18
CA ASP A 119 3.56 -4.46 6.89
C ASP A 119 3.22 -3.54 8.06
N ASP A 120 2.44 -2.49 7.78
CA ASP A 120 1.92 -1.54 8.76
C ASP A 120 0.65 -0.87 8.24
N VAL A 121 -0.50 -1.27 8.77
CA VAL A 121 -1.79 -0.71 8.38
C VAL A 121 -1.94 0.74 8.83
N ASP A 122 -1.37 1.12 9.98
CA ASP A 122 -1.44 2.48 10.50
C ASP A 122 -0.58 3.42 9.66
N ALA A 123 0.65 3.01 9.31
CA ALA A 123 1.49 3.77 8.40
C ALA A 123 0.84 3.91 7.01
N CYS A 124 0.22 2.85 6.49
CA CYS A 124 -0.54 2.90 5.24
C CYS A 124 -1.71 3.90 5.33
N PHE A 125 -2.51 3.81 6.39
CA PHE A 125 -3.63 4.73 6.65
C PHE A 125 -3.17 6.19 6.71
N LEU A 126 -2.11 6.47 7.49
CA LEU A 126 -1.57 7.82 7.67
C LEU A 126 -1.01 8.38 6.36
N PHE A 127 -0.28 7.57 5.60
CA PHE A 127 0.25 7.95 4.29
C PHE A 127 -0.87 8.32 3.33
N LEU A 128 -1.86 7.44 3.16
CA LEU A 128 -2.98 7.66 2.24
C LEU A 128 -3.82 8.88 2.64
N THR A 129 -4.09 9.02 3.94
CA THR A 129 -4.84 10.16 4.48
C THR A 129 -4.09 11.48 4.26
N ALA A 130 -2.79 11.53 4.56
CA ALA A 130 -1.98 12.72 4.36
C ALA A 130 -1.89 13.10 2.87
N LEU A 131 -1.79 12.11 1.98
CA LEU A 131 -1.75 12.32 0.54
C LEU A 131 -3.11 12.85 0.02
N SER A 132 -4.21 12.23 0.45
CA SER A 132 -5.57 12.64 0.08
C SER A 132 -5.90 14.05 0.58
N ARG A 133 -5.44 14.46 1.77
CA ARG A 133 -5.59 15.87 2.23
C ARG A 133 -4.93 16.88 1.30
N LYS A 134 -3.82 16.51 0.64
CA LYS A 134 -3.09 17.40 -0.27
C LYS A 134 -3.64 17.37 -1.70
N LEU A 135 -4.17 16.23 -2.13
CA LEU A 135 -4.47 15.94 -3.54
C LEU A 135 -5.96 15.68 -3.81
N GLY A 136 -6.80 15.66 -2.78
CA GLY A 136 -8.22 15.32 -2.86
C GLY A 136 -8.44 13.83 -3.01
N HIS A 137 -8.98 13.41 -4.15
CA HIS A 137 -9.40 12.03 -4.36
C HIS A 137 -8.23 11.09 -4.68
N VAL A 138 -7.99 10.13 -3.79
CA VAL A 138 -6.93 9.11 -3.90
C VAL A 138 -7.55 7.73 -3.82
N GLN A 139 -7.18 6.88 -4.77
CA GLN A 139 -7.46 5.45 -4.72
C GLN A 139 -6.14 4.69 -4.60
N PHE A 140 -6.15 3.64 -3.78
CA PHE A 140 -5.04 2.74 -3.54
C PHE A 140 -5.44 1.34 -3.92
N PHE A 141 -4.50 0.59 -4.50
CA PHE A 141 -4.68 -0.81 -4.86
C PHE A 141 -3.39 -1.57 -4.59
N HIS A 142 -3.55 -2.75 -4.02
CA HIS A 142 -2.49 -3.70 -3.77
C HIS A 142 -2.95 -5.10 -4.14
N ALA A 143 -2.10 -5.82 -4.85
CA ALA A 143 -2.32 -7.18 -5.28
C ALA A 143 -0.94 -7.87 -5.38
N ASP A 144 -0.63 -8.75 -4.42
CA ASP A 144 0.56 -9.61 -4.41
C ASP A 144 0.20 -11.04 -4.86
N ARG A 145 0.82 -11.48 -5.96
CA ARG A 145 0.58 -12.82 -6.55
C ARG A 145 1.25 -13.99 -5.80
N ILE A 146 2.22 -13.71 -4.94
CA ILE A 146 2.99 -14.72 -4.21
C ILE A 146 2.33 -14.97 -2.86
N LEU A 147 1.97 -13.90 -2.15
CA LEU A 147 1.36 -14.00 -0.82
C LEU A 147 -0.17 -13.91 -0.84
N HIS A 148 -0.77 -13.63 -2.00
CA HIS A 148 -2.20 -13.36 -2.17
C HIS A 148 -2.72 -12.21 -1.27
N HIS A 149 -1.81 -11.40 -0.74
CA HIS A 149 -2.13 -10.17 -0.03
C HIS A 149 -2.75 -9.19 -1.01
N HIS A 150 -3.80 -8.52 -0.57
CA HIS A 150 -4.49 -7.59 -1.44
C HIS A 150 -5.17 -6.52 -0.61
N ALA A 151 -5.31 -5.35 -1.20
CA ALA A 151 -5.99 -4.25 -0.56
C ALA A 151 -6.51 -3.26 -1.59
N TRP A 152 -7.51 -2.50 -1.18
CA TRP A 152 -7.94 -1.30 -1.89
C TRP A 152 -8.45 -0.29 -0.89
N ALA A 153 -8.25 0.99 -1.20
CA ALA A 153 -8.81 2.07 -0.43
C ALA A 153 -9.21 3.23 -1.35
N ARG A 154 -10.24 3.97 -0.94
CA ARG A 154 -10.71 5.18 -1.57
C ARG A 154 -10.84 6.27 -0.52
N LEU A 155 -10.21 7.40 -0.80
CA LEU A 155 -10.14 8.53 0.10
C LEU A 155 -10.55 9.80 -0.64
N ASP A 156 -11.31 10.64 0.06
CA ASP A 156 -11.80 11.93 -0.39
C ASP A 156 -11.41 12.98 0.66
N ASP A 157 -10.54 13.92 0.28
CA ASP A 157 -10.07 15.02 1.13
C ASP A 157 -9.58 14.59 2.53
N GLY A 158 -8.86 13.45 2.59
CA GLY A 158 -8.36 12.87 3.83
C GLY A 158 -9.35 12.01 4.61
N THR A 159 -10.54 11.78 4.07
CA THR A 159 -11.55 10.90 4.66
C THR A 159 -11.59 9.58 3.90
N VAL A 160 -11.41 8.47 4.61
CA VAL A 160 -11.54 7.13 4.02
C VAL A 160 -13.02 6.84 3.78
N THR A 161 -13.44 6.79 2.52
CA THR A 161 -14.82 6.48 2.12
C THR A 161 -15.05 4.99 1.95
N ARG A 162 -13.99 4.24 1.62
CA ARG A 162 -13.99 2.77 1.57
C ARG A 162 -12.55 2.25 1.72
N ALA A 163 -12.33 1.21 2.51
CA ALA A 163 -11.06 0.49 2.54
C ALA A 163 -11.26 -0.97 2.93
N TYR A 164 -10.44 -1.83 2.33
CA TYR A 164 -10.30 -3.23 2.70
C TYR A 164 -8.86 -3.69 2.47
N ALA A 165 -8.28 -4.44 3.40
CA ALA A 165 -6.96 -5.03 3.26
C ALA A 165 -6.89 -6.41 3.92
N TRP A 166 -6.31 -7.35 3.18
CA TRP A 166 -6.05 -8.72 3.59
C TRP A 166 -4.56 -9.02 3.55
N ALA A 167 -4.04 -9.52 4.66
CA ALA A 167 -2.64 -9.93 4.83
C ALA A 167 -2.56 -11.26 5.62
N GLY A 168 -3.26 -12.29 5.12
CA GLY A 168 -3.50 -13.54 5.84
C GLY A 168 -4.70 -13.47 6.80
N GLU A 169 -5.05 -12.26 7.22
CA GLU A 169 -6.29 -11.90 7.91
C GLU A 169 -6.76 -10.50 7.45
N THR A 170 -7.96 -10.10 7.85
CA THR A 170 -8.46 -8.75 7.58
C THR A 170 -7.78 -7.74 8.51
N VAL A 171 -6.82 -6.99 7.98
CA VAL A 171 -6.09 -5.95 8.71
C VAL A 171 -6.73 -4.57 8.61
N TRP A 172 -7.56 -4.34 7.58
CA TRP A 172 -8.34 -3.11 7.42
C TRP A 172 -9.70 -3.44 6.82
N SER A 173 -10.77 -2.94 7.43
CA SER A 173 -12.12 -2.97 6.85
C SER A 173 -12.89 -1.73 7.30
N GLN A 174 -13.22 -0.85 6.36
CA GLN A 174 -13.88 0.42 6.65
C GLN A 174 -14.78 0.85 5.50
N GLY A 175 -15.90 1.49 5.82
CA GLY A 175 -16.87 1.98 4.84
C GLY A 175 -17.77 0.88 4.29
N ILE A 176 -18.83 1.30 3.59
CA ILE A 176 -19.84 0.40 3.01
C ILE A 176 -19.32 -0.13 1.68
N GLU A 177 -19.56 -1.41 1.43
CA GLU A 177 -19.28 -2.04 0.14
C GLU A 177 -19.91 -1.25 -1.02
N THR A 178 -19.12 -1.00 -2.05
CA THR A 178 -19.50 -0.19 -3.20
C THR A 178 -20.11 -1.03 -4.32
N LEU A 179 -20.94 -0.44 -5.18
CA LEU A 179 -21.49 -1.14 -6.36
C LEU A 179 -20.40 -1.82 -7.22
N PRO A 180 -19.24 -1.19 -7.51
CA PRO A 180 -18.16 -1.87 -8.23
C PRO A 180 -17.57 -3.10 -7.52
N GLU A 181 -17.53 -3.11 -6.17
CA GLU A 181 -17.10 -4.29 -5.41
C GLU A 181 -18.09 -5.45 -5.59
N ILE A 182 -19.39 -5.16 -5.48
CA ILE A 182 -20.47 -6.12 -5.70
C ILE A 182 -20.43 -6.69 -7.13
N GLU A 183 -20.28 -5.82 -8.13
CA GLU A 183 -20.23 -6.22 -9.54
C GLU A 183 -18.98 -7.05 -9.89
N VAL A 184 -17.84 -6.77 -9.26
CA VAL A 184 -16.62 -7.58 -9.39
C VAL A 184 -16.74 -8.88 -8.60
N GLY A 185 -17.61 -8.93 -7.60
CA GLY A 185 -17.79 -10.07 -6.71
C GLY A 185 -16.60 -10.28 -5.79
N VAL A 186 -16.00 -9.20 -5.27
CA VAL A 186 -15.02 -9.33 -4.18
C VAL A 186 -15.72 -9.79 -2.90
N LYS A 187 -15.02 -10.52 -2.04
CA LYS A 187 -15.52 -10.94 -0.74
C LYS A 187 -14.78 -10.18 0.35
N THR A 188 -15.47 -9.36 1.13
CA THR A 188 -14.83 -8.65 2.25
C THR A 188 -15.35 -9.14 3.58
N PHE A 189 -14.45 -9.20 4.56
CA PHE A 189 -14.75 -9.59 5.92
C PHE A 189 -14.56 -8.39 6.87
N ALA A 190 -15.15 -8.48 8.05
CA ALA A 190 -14.92 -7.48 9.10
C ALA A 190 -13.56 -7.73 9.77
N TYR A 191 -13.02 -6.68 10.39
CA TYR A 191 -11.84 -6.83 11.24
C TYR A 191 -12.16 -7.78 12.40
N GLY A 192 -11.27 -8.75 12.67
CA GLY A 192 -11.48 -9.78 13.69
C GLY A 192 -12.55 -10.82 13.35
N ASP A 193 -13.06 -10.84 12.12
CA ASP A 193 -13.99 -11.88 11.68
C ASP A 193 -13.26 -13.21 11.43
N HIS A 194 -13.51 -14.19 12.29
CA HIS A 194 -12.94 -15.52 12.21
C HIS A 194 -13.71 -16.45 11.25
N ALA A 195 -14.79 -15.99 10.63
CA ALA A 195 -15.50 -16.76 9.60
C ALA A 195 -14.74 -16.79 8.26
N ALA A 196 -13.82 -15.85 8.04
CA ALA A 196 -12.98 -15.80 6.85
C ALA A 196 -12.00 -16.98 6.85
N THR A 197 -12.15 -17.91 5.90
CA THR A 197 -11.09 -18.88 5.65
C THR A 197 -9.97 -18.22 4.84
N ILE A 198 -8.73 -18.72 4.98
CA ILE A 198 -7.60 -18.27 4.15
C ILE A 198 -7.96 -18.38 2.66
N LEU A 199 -8.58 -19.49 2.27
CA LEU A 199 -9.00 -19.72 0.89
C LEU A 199 -10.01 -18.68 0.40
N ASP A 200 -10.96 -18.26 1.25
CA ASP A 200 -11.93 -17.23 0.89
C ASP A 200 -11.29 -15.86 0.69
N GLY A 201 -10.38 -15.48 1.60
CA GLY A 201 -9.67 -14.21 1.56
C GLY A 201 -8.81 -14.07 0.31
N GLU A 202 -8.02 -15.09 -0.02
CA GLU A 202 -7.06 -15.05 -1.13
C GLU A 202 -7.71 -14.85 -2.52
N THR A 203 -9.00 -15.13 -2.68
CA THR A 203 -9.70 -15.04 -3.97
C THR A 203 -9.81 -13.64 -4.56
N ASN A 204 -9.62 -12.59 -3.77
CA ASN A 204 -9.77 -11.22 -4.25
C ASN A 204 -8.54 -10.71 -4.99
N PHE A 205 -7.35 -11.30 -4.79
CA PHE A 205 -6.11 -10.81 -5.38
C PHE A 205 -6.23 -10.61 -6.91
N GLU A 206 -6.79 -11.60 -7.62
CA GLU A 206 -6.98 -11.52 -9.08
C GLU A 206 -8.05 -10.50 -9.51
N LYS A 207 -8.93 -10.10 -8.59
CA LYS A 207 -10.05 -9.19 -8.83
C LYS A 207 -9.70 -7.73 -8.60
N VAL A 208 -8.65 -7.42 -7.84
CA VAL A 208 -8.21 -6.03 -7.56
C VAL A 208 -8.01 -5.22 -8.85
N PRO A 209 -7.37 -5.74 -9.91
CA PRO A 209 -7.25 -4.99 -11.17
C PRO A 209 -8.58 -4.68 -11.84
N LEU A 210 -9.56 -5.60 -11.74
CA LEU A 210 -10.91 -5.40 -12.28
C LEU A 210 -11.67 -4.33 -11.49
N LEU A 211 -11.49 -4.30 -10.18
CA LEU A 211 -12.01 -3.25 -9.31
C LEU A 211 -11.39 -1.89 -9.64
N ALA A 212 -10.07 -1.85 -9.80
CA ALA A 212 -9.36 -0.62 -10.18
C ALA A 212 -9.82 -0.07 -11.52
N ALA A 213 -10.02 -0.93 -12.53
CA ALA A 213 -10.56 -0.51 -13.82
C ALA A 213 -11.97 0.09 -13.72
N ARG A 214 -12.78 -0.34 -12.75
CA ARG A 214 -14.12 0.25 -12.50
C ARG A 214 -14.08 1.53 -11.68
N TRP A 215 -13.17 1.64 -10.71
CA TRP A 215 -13.04 2.83 -9.86
C TRP A 215 -12.26 3.97 -10.51
N SER A 216 -11.22 3.65 -11.28
CA SER A 216 -10.35 4.61 -11.97
C SER A 216 -9.66 3.98 -13.17
N LEU A 217 -8.51 3.33 -12.97
CA LEU A 217 -7.64 2.76 -13.99
C LEU A 217 -6.88 1.52 -13.49
N ASP A 218 -6.77 0.53 -14.38
CA ASP A 218 -5.74 -0.51 -14.31
C ASP A 218 -4.52 -0.06 -15.13
N PRO A 219 -3.34 0.15 -14.52
CA PRO A 219 -2.15 0.62 -15.22
C PRO A 219 -1.73 -0.27 -16.40
N ALA A 220 -2.03 -1.57 -16.36
CA ALA A 220 -1.70 -2.51 -17.43
C ALA A 220 -2.65 -2.41 -18.64
N GLN A 221 -3.81 -1.77 -18.49
CA GLN A 221 -4.79 -1.58 -19.58
C GLN A 221 -4.68 -0.22 -20.26
N VAL A 222 -3.80 0.66 -19.79
CA VAL A 222 -3.62 1.99 -20.36
C VAL A 222 -2.98 1.91 -21.74
N LYS A 223 -3.69 2.43 -22.75
CA LYS A 223 -3.17 2.58 -24.11
C LYS A 223 -2.59 3.98 -24.30
N LEU A 224 -1.28 4.05 -24.50
CA LEU A 224 -0.56 5.31 -24.71
C LEU A 224 -0.58 5.67 -26.19
N ASN A 225 -1.25 6.77 -26.54
CA ASN A 225 -1.42 7.18 -27.93
C ASN A 225 -0.41 8.27 -28.37
N SER A 226 0.43 8.77 -27.46
CA SER A 226 1.43 9.82 -27.75
C SER A 226 2.68 9.71 -26.88
N PHE A 227 3.81 10.19 -27.40
CA PHE A 227 5.10 10.20 -26.69
C PHE A 227 5.06 11.02 -25.38
N ARG A 228 4.30 12.14 -25.35
CA ARG A 228 4.16 12.91 -24.10
C ARG A 228 3.38 12.17 -23.03
N GLN A 229 2.44 11.30 -23.40
CA GLN A 229 1.72 10.47 -22.45
C GLN A 229 2.55 9.28 -21.95
N SER A 230 3.66 8.95 -22.63
CA SER A 230 4.54 7.84 -22.23
C SER A 230 5.68 8.21 -21.28
N ILE A 231 5.92 9.50 -21.01
CA ILE A 231 7.04 9.96 -20.17
C ILE A 231 6.52 10.58 -18.87
N GLY A 232 6.66 9.83 -17.77
CA GLY A 232 6.40 10.28 -16.40
C GLY A 232 7.66 10.77 -15.68
N LEU A 233 7.61 10.74 -14.35
CA LEU A 233 8.69 11.16 -13.45
C LEU A 233 9.01 10.03 -12.48
N ALA A 234 10.28 9.68 -12.33
CA ALA A 234 10.75 8.83 -11.24
C ALA A 234 11.54 9.67 -10.24
N GLY A 235 11.43 9.40 -8.95
CA GLY A 235 12.18 10.13 -7.94
C GLY A 235 12.15 9.48 -6.58
N GLU A 236 13.06 9.94 -5.73
CA GLU A 236 13.22 9.48 -4.36
C GLU A 236 12.66 10.51 -3.38
N SER A 237 12.12 10.03 -2.26
CA SER A 237 11.65 10.92 -1.20
C SER A 237 12.84 11.51 -0.44
N ALA A 238 12.73 12.77 -0.04
CA ALA A 238 13.84 13.50 0.61
C ALA A 238 14.26 12.97 1.99
N TRP A 239 13.62 11.91 2.50
CA TRP A 239 13.66 11.49 3.90
C TRP A 239 14.29 10.11 4.11
N ILE A 240 15.17 9.67 3.21
CA ILE A 240 16.04 8.51 3.44
C ILE A 240 17.27 8.93 4.24
#